data_AF-A0A4R2HQ06-F1
#
_entry.id   AF-A0A4R2HQ06-F1
#
_cell.length_a   1.000
_cell.length_b   1.000
_cell.length_c   1.000
_cell.angle_alpha   90.00
_cell.angle_beta   90.00
_cell.angle_gamma   90.00
#
_symmetry.space_group_name_H-M   'P 1'
#
loop_
_entity.id
_entity.type
_entity.pdbx_description
1 polymer ?
#
loop_
_entity_poly.entity_id
_entity_poly.type
_entity_poly.pdbx_seq_one_letter_code
_entity_poly.pdbx_strand_id
1 'polypeptide(L)'
;METAKLIEVLGKLGNIESMTWKELLAPDNILAKQYEVEKMPAHAQKRLTDINRADLTQLVRFQLSGKNRLYGFLVDHVFHVLWWDPEHQVWPSKLRHT
;
A
#
# COMPACT_ATOMS: atom_id res chain seq x y z
N MET A 1 19.84 4.26 13.91
CA MET A 1 19.33 4.77 12.61
C MET A 1 17.97 4.15 12.22
N GLU A 2 17.57 2.99 12.78
CA GLU A 2 16.24 2.38 12.53
C GLU A 2 15.08 3.00 13.33
N THR A 3 15.32 3.42 14.57
CA THR A 3 14.25 3.91 15.48
C THR A 3 13.54 5.15 14.95
N ALA A 4 14.28 6.10 14.37
CA ALA A 4 13.69 7.32 13.81
C ALA A 4 12.73 7.01 12.64
N LYS A 5 13.11 6.06 11.78
CA LYS A 5 12.26 5.61 10.66
C LYS A 5 11.00 4.91 11.17
N LEU A 6 11.13 4.06 12.20
CA LEU A 6 9.98 3.41 12.81
C LEU A 6 9.01 4.43 13.42
N ILE A 7 9.52 5.42 14.17
CA ILE A 7 8.71 6.51 14.73
C ILE A 7 7.96 7.26 13.63
N GLU A 8 8.62 7.57 12.52
CA GLU A 8 7.97 8.27 11.40
C GLU A 8 6.86 7.43 10.73
N VAL A 9 7.12 6.14 10.53
CA VAL A 9 6.13 5.18 9.98
C VAL A 9 4.92 5.08 10.90
N LEU A 10 5.14 4.88 12.20
CA LEU A 10 4.06 4.78 13.19
C LEU A 10 3.28 6.09 13.31
N GLY A 11 3.96 7.24 13.29
CA GLY A 11 3.30 8.55 13.30
C GLY A 11 2.39 8.76 12.09
N LYS A 12 2.79 8.29 10.91
CA LYS A 12 1.94 8.34 9.71
C LYS A 12 0.77 7.37 9.76
N LEU A 13 0.96 6.17 10.29
CA LEU A 13 -0.14 5.23 10.50
C LEU A 13 -1.18 5.79 11.48
N GLY A 14 -0.73 6.40 12.58
CA GLY A 14 -1.65 7.06 13.53
C GLY A 14 -2.42 8.24 12.90
N ASN A 15 -1.83 8.97 11.97
CA ASN A 15 -2.56 9.99 11.21
C ASN A 15 -3.62 9.35 10.29
N ILE A 16 -3.26 8.30 9.55
CA ILE A 16 -4.20 7.56 8.68
C ILE A 16 -5.39 7.03 9.47
N GLU A 17 -5.19 6.50 10.68
CA GLU A 17 -6.25 5.97 11.55
C GLU A 17 -7.28 7.04 11.97
N SER A 18 -6.90 8.32 11.95
CA SER A 18 -7.82 9.44 12.24
C SER A 18 -8.69 9.86 11.06
N MET A 19 -8.43 9.34 9.86
CA MET A 19 -9.11 9.71 8.61
C MET A 19 -10.15 8.66 8.21
N THR A 20 -11.20 9.11 7.54
CA THR A 20 -12.19 8.20 6.94
C THR A 20 -11.68 7.63 5.62
N TRP A 21 -12.19 6.47 5.21
CA TRP A 21 -11.90 5.89 3.89
C TRP A 21 -12.24 6.84 2.73
N LYS A 22 -13.28 7.65 2.89
CA LYS A 22 -13.68 8.65 1.89
C LYS A 22 -12.61 9.72 1.69
N GLU A 23 -12.01 10.21 2.77
CA GLU A 23 -10.92 11.20 2.72
C GLU A 23 -9.63 10.58 2.21
N LEU A 24 -9.33 9.36 2.64
CA LEU A 24 -8.12 8.63 2.22
C LEU A 24 -8.11 8.34 0.72
N LEU A 25 -9.26 7.94 0.17
CA LEU A 25 -9.41 7.54 -1.23
C LEU A 25 -9.91 8.67 -2.14
N ALA A 26 -9.89 9.92 -1.65
CA ALA A 26 -10.20 11.07 -2.47
C ALA A 26 -9.25 11.14 -3.70
N PRO A 27 -9.72 11.53 -4.89
CA PRO A 27 -8.92 11.47 -6.12
C PRO A 27 -7.60 12.27 -6.09
N ASP A 28 -7.59 13.36 -5.33
CA ASP A 28 -6.45 14.25 -5.12
C ASP A 28 -5.52 13.78 -4.00
N ASN A 29 -5.94 12.80 -3.20
CA ASN A 29 -5.14 12.27 -2.12
C ASN A 29 -4.09 11.27 -2.64
N ILE A 30 -2.83 11.55 -2.37
CA ILE A 30 -1.70 10.68 -2.73
C ILE A 30 -1.40 9.61 -1.66
N LEU A 31 -1.94 9.80 -0.45
CA LEU A 31 -1.66 8.99 0.73
C LEU A 31 -2.15 7.57 0.54
N ALA A 32 -3.39 7.39 0.08
CA ALA A 32 -3.96 6.09 -0.21
C ALA A 32 -4.36 5.99 -1.68
N LYS A 33 -4.05 4.86 -2.32
CA LYS A 33 -4.56 4.56 -3.66
C LYS A 33 -5.09 3.13 -3.71
N GLN A 34 -6.22 2.96 -4.36
CA GLN A 34 -6.75 1.64 -4.71
C GLN A 34 -6.20 1.18 -6.06
N TYR A 35 -5.94 -0.11 -6.14
CA TYR A 35 -5.48 -0.79 -7.33
C TYR A 35 -6.33 -2.04 -7.54
N GLU A 36 -6.73 -2.27 -8.79
CA GLU A 36 -7.31 -3.55 -9.20
C GLU A 36 -6.19 -4.58 -9.34
N VAL A 37 -6.40 -5.76 -8.75
CA VAL A 37 -5.42 -6.86 -8.76
C VAL A 37 -5.11 -7.32 -10.19
N GLU A 38 -6.11 -7.31 -11.07
CA GLU A 38 -5.95 -7.67 -12.48
C GLU A 38 -4.96 -6.77 -13.23
N LYS A 39 -4.83 -5.50 -12.81
CA LYS A 39 -3.89 -4.53 -13.39
C LYS A 39 -2.48 -4.63 -12.79
N MET A 40 -2.30 -5.42 -11.73
CA MET A 40 -1.00 -5.59 -11.09
C MET A 40 -0.03 -6.35 -11.99
N PRO A 41 1.29 -6.11 -11.85
CA PRO A 41 2.30 -6.96 -12.48
C PRO A 41 2.11 -8.46 -12.14
N ALA A 42 2.36 -9.33 -13.11
CA ALA A 42 2.13 -10.78 -12.97
C ALA A 42 2.88 -11.41 -11.78
N HIS A 43 4.08 -10.94 -11.46
CA HIS A 43 4.83 -11.43 -10.30
C HIS A 43 4.16 -11.07 -8.97
N ALA A 44 3.48 -9.92 -8.89
CA ALA A 44 2.75 -9.52 -7.70
C ALA A 44 1.43 -10.27 -7.57
N GLN A 45 0.74 -10.58 -8.67
CA GLN A 45 -0.41 -11.48 -8.66
C GLN A 45 0.00 -12.88 -8.21
N LYS A 46 1.12 -13.42 -8.71
CA LYS A 46 1.64 -14.71 -8.25
C LYS A 46 1.92 -14.71 -6.74
N ARG A 47 2.49 -13.62 -6.21
CA ARG A 47 2.70 -13.48 -4.75
C ARG A 47 1.41 -13.58 -3.94
N LEU A 48 0.26 -13.10 -4.45
CA LEU A 48 -1.05 -13.28 -3.81
C LEU A 48 -1.43 -14.76 -3.78
N THR A 49 -1.28 -15.46 -4.90
CA THR A 49 -1.54 -16.91 -4.97
C THR A 49 -0.69 -17.69 -4.00
N ASP A 50 0.61 -17.39 -3.92
CA ASP A 50 1.57 -18.08 -3.06
C ASP A 50 1.20 -17.94 -1.56
N ILE A 51 0.45 -16.92 -1.16
CA ILE A 51 -0.04 -16.70 0.21
C ILE A 51 -1.54 -17.01 0.39
N ASN A 52 -2.16 -17.71 -0.56
CA ASN A 52 -3.59 -18.06 -0.57
C ASN A 52 -4.53 -16.84 -0.52
N ARG A 53 -4.22 -15.80 -1.31
CA ARG A 53 -5.01 -14.56 -1.45
C ARG A 53 -5.35 -14.21 -2.91
N ALA A 54 -5.40 -15.22 -3.78
CA ALA A 54 -5.72 -15.05 -5.20
C ALA A 54 -7.16 -14.58 -5.47
N ASP A 55 -8.03 -14.68 -4.47
CA ASP A 55 -9.42 -14.23 -4.48
C ASP A 55 -9.57 -12.71 -4.33
N LEU A 56 -8.52 -11.99 -3.92
CA LEU A 56 -8.55 -10.55 -3.79
C LEU A 56 -8.65 -9.88 -5.17
N THR A 57 -9.59 -8.95 -5.31
CA THR A 57 -9.80 -8.18 -6.55
C THR A 57 -9.24 -6.76 -6.46
N GLN A 58 -9.05 -6.25 -5.24
CA GLN A 58 -8.55 -4.90 -5.00
C GLN A 58 -7.54 -4.88 -3.85
N LEU A 59 -6.53 -4.03 -3.99
CA LEU A 59 -5.58 -3.69 -2.93
C LEU A 59 -5.59 -2.18 -2.69
N VAL A 60 -5.31 -1.78 -1.46
CA VAL A 60 -5.03 -0.40 -1.07
C VAL A 60 -3.55 -0.27 -0.78
N ARG A 61 -2.94 0.80 -1.28
CA ARG A 61 -1.57 1.18 -0.98
C ARG A 61 -1.55 2.48 -0.20
N PHE A 62 -0.88 2.48 0.94
CA PHE A 62 -0.47 3.69 1.62
C PHE A 62 0.94 4.12 1.22
N GLN A 63 1.13 5.41 0.97
CA GLN A 63 2.44 6.04 0.91
C GLN A 63 2.75 6.64 2.27
N LEU A 64 3.60 5.96 3.03
CA LEU A 64 3.96 6.43 4.36
C LEU A 64 5.04 7.50 4.22
N SER A 65 6.31 7.16 4.38
CA SER A 65 7.42 8.11 4.27
C SER A 65 8.35 7.81 3.10
N GLY A 66 8.81 8.84 2.39
CA GLY A 66 9.76 8.71 1.29
C GLY A 66 9.26 7.70 0.25
N LYS A 67 10.02 6.61 0.07
CA LYS A 67 9.70 5.51 -0.85
C LYS A 67 8.90 4.38 -0.19
N ASN A 68 8.64 4.46 1.11
CA ASN A 68 8.00 3.38 1.85
C ASN A 68 6.51 3.28 1.50
N ARG A 69 6.12 2.15 0.91
CA ARG A 69 4.74 1.80 0.64
C ARG A 69 4.29 0.66 1.53
N LEU A 70 3.04 0.74 1.98
CA LEU A 70 2.37 -0.34 2.68
C LEU A 70 1.18 -0.78 1.85
N TYR A 71 1.14 -2.04 1.45
CA TYR A 71 0.00 -2.63 0.75
C TYR A 71 -0.85 -3.43 1.72
N GLY A 72 -2.14 -3.43 1.45
CA GLY A 72 -3.13 -4.20 2.17
C GLY A 72 -4.44 -4.29 1.40
N PHE A 73 -5.44 -4.88 2.02
CA PHE A 73 -6.79 -4.96 1.47
C PHE A 73 -7.80 -4.59 2.56
N LEU A 74 -9.01 -4.25 2.13
CA LEU A 74 -10.10 -3.90 3.03
C LEU A 74 -11.03 -5.09 3.20
N VAL A 75 -11.33 -5.38 4.46
CA VAL A 75 -12.48 -6.20 4.84
C VAL A 75 -13.34 -5.30 5.71
N ASP A 76 -14.53 -4.98 5.20
CA ASP A 76 -15.38 -3.93 5.75
C ASP A 76 -14.62 -2.60 5.89
N HIS A 77 -14.33 -2.18 7.12
CA HIS A 77 -13.66 -0.93 7.44
C HIS A 77 -12.23 -1.14 7.95
N VAL A 78 -11.78 -2.39 8.03
CA VAL A 78 -10.47 -2.76 8.57
C VAL A 78 -9.47 -2.95 7.45
N PHE A 79 -8.34 -2.25 7.55
CA PHE A 79 -7.21 -2.44 6.66
C PHE A 79 -6.33 -3.58 7.13
N HIS A 80 -6.30 -4.65 6.35
CA HIS A 80 -5.43 -5.81 6.59
C HIS A 80 -4.10 -5.61 5.87
N VAL A 81 -3.04 -5.47 6.65
CA VAL A 81 -1.67 -5.32 6.12
C VAL A 81 -1.27 -6.58 5.38
N LEU A 82 -0.73 -6.40 4.17
CA LEU A 82 -0.27 -7.47 3.30
C LEU A 82 1.24 -7.43 3.12
N TRP A 83 1.78 -6.31 2.61
CA TRP A 83 3.21 -6.20 2.29
C TRP A 83 3.79 -4.84 2.62
N TRP A 84 4.98 -4.85 3.20
CA TRP A 84 5.89 -3.72 3.24
C TRP A 84 6.71 -3.64 1.95
N ASP A 85 6.67 -2.51 1.26
CA ASP A 85 7.27 -2.35 -0.07
C ASP A 85 8.08 -1.05 -0.21
N PRO A 86 9.26 -0.95 0.45
CA PRO A 86 10.11 0.24 0.40
C PRO A 86 10.87 0.40 -0.93
N GLU A 87 10.97 -0.67 -1.72
CA GLU A 87 11.71 -0.73 -2.98
C GLU A 87 10.80 -0.77 -4.21
N HIS A 88 9.49 -0.63 -4.02
CA HIS A 88 8.49 -0.66 -5.09
C HIS A 88 8.48 -1.98 -5.89
N GLN A 89 8.79 -3.10 -5.25
CA GLN A 89 8.78 -4.42 -5.87
C GLN A 89 7.36 -4.88 -6.22
N VAL A 90 6.32 -4.46 -5.49
CA VAL A 90 4.93 -4.86 -5.79
C VAL A 90 4.45 -4.19 -7.08
N TRP A 91 4.69 -2.88 -7.19
CA TRP A 91 4.35 -2.11 -8.38
C TRP A 91 5.52 -1.20 -8.78
N PRO A 92 6.45 -1.72 -9.60
CA PRO A 92 7.61 -0.97 -10.06
C PRO A 92 7.16 0.28 -10.80
N SER A 93 7.67 1.43 -10.37
CA SER A 93 7.45 2.68 -11.08
C SER A 93 8.52 2.79 -12.15
N LYS A 94 8.15 3.11 -13.40
CA LYS A 94 9.14 3.46 -14.43
C LYS A 94 9.89 4.69 -13.94
N LEU A 95 11.21 4.62 -13.83
CA LEU A 95 12.03 5.78 -13.53
C LEU A 95 11.82 6.80 -14.66
N ARG A 96 11.31 7.99 -14.33
CA ARG A 96 11.41 9.16 -15.21
C ARG A 96 12.81 9.72 -14.93
N HIS A 97 13.70 9.71 -15.94
CA HIS A 97 15.12 10.13 -15.90
C HIS A 97 16.16 9.08 -15.48
N THR A 98 16.30 8.05 -16.30
CA THR A 98 17.61 7.41 -16.56
C THR A 98 17.89 7.49 -18.03
#